data_AF-A0A7V8A7Z7-F1
#
_entry.id   AF-A0A7V8A7Z7-F1
#
_cell.length_a   1.000
_cell.length_b   1.000
_cell.length_c   1.000
_cell.angle_alpha   90.00
_cell.angle_beta   90.00
_cell.angle_gamma   90.00
#
_symmetry.space_group_name_H-M   'P 1'
#
loop_
_entity.id
_entity.type
_entity.pdbx_description
1 polymer ?
#
loop_
_entity_poly.entity_id
_entity_poly.type
_entity_poly.pdbx_seq_one_letter_code
_entity_poly.pdbx_strand_id
1 'polypeptide(L)'
;MVISASSIAPENMESELFGEEGSDGRPIKIGVFERAHNGTLLLDEVAEMPRETQSKILRVLVEQSFRRVGGALPIEVDVRVISSSARDLRLAINNGQFREDLYHRLNVVPLPVPPLSERRDDVPALTEYFSKRISETNGVPNRVFSDEAMAALQAASWHGNVRELRNLVERVLILAATPVTEPISVAALSLDGA
;
A
#
# COMPACT_ATOMS: atom_id res chain seq x y z
N MET A 1 5.83 -8.69 7.54
CA MET A 1 6.04 -7.29 7.98
C MET A 1 5.85 -6.37 6.79
N VAL A 2 5.39 -5.14 7.01
CA VAL A 2 5.14 -4.14 5.96
C VAL A 2 5.89 -2.86 6.29
N ILE A 3 6.50 -2.26 5.28
CA ILE A 3 7.12 -0.93 5.36
C ILE A 3 6.78 -0.17 4.08
N SER A 4 6.42 1.10 4.22
CA SER A 4 6.07 1.96 3.08
C SER A 4 7.14 3.03 2.91
N ALA A 5 7.80 3.05 1.75
CA ALA A 5 8.85 4.01 1.45
C ALA A 5 8.30 5.44 1.46
N SER A 6 7.06 5.66 1.02
CA SER A 6 6.42 6.98 1.09
C SER A 6 6.18 7.51 2.50
N SER A 7 6.27 6.66 3.53
CA SER A 7 6.09 7.07 4.93
C SER A 7 7.40 7.40 5.65
N ILE A 8 8.55 7.23 4.99
CA ILE A 8 9.87 7.36 5.60
C ILE A 8 10.60 8.52 4.94
N ALA A 9 11.13 9.43 5.75
CA ALA A 9 11.96 10.50 5.24
C ALA A 9 13.22 9.91 4.55
N PRO A 10 13.60 10.40 3.36
CA PRO A 10 14.71 9.84 2.57
C PRO A 10 15.99 9.58 3.37
N GLU A 11 16.35 10.51 4.26
CA GLU A 11 17.52 10.44 5.15
C GLU A 11 17.47 9.31 6.18
N ASN A 12 16.27 8.87 6.56
CA ASN A 12 16.07 7.80 7.55
C ASN A 12 15.88 6.42 6.89
N MET A 13 15.74 6.37 5.56
CA MET A 13 15.40 5.15 4.83
C MET A 13 16.38 4.00 5.13
N GLU A 14 17.68 4.28 5.10
CA GLU A 14 18.69 3.25 5.35
C GLU A 14 18.66 2.74 6.79
N SER A 15 18.49 3.64 7.75
CA SER A 15 18.36 3.31 9.18
C SER A 15 17.12 2.44 9.44
N GLU A 16 15.99 2.75 8.82
CA GLU A 16 14.78 1.92 8.94
C GLU A 16 14.95 0.53 8.30
N LEU A 17 15.57 0.46 7.11
CA LEU A 17 15.74 -0.78 6.37
C LEU A 17 16.78 -1.71 6.99
N PHE A 18 17.95 -1.15 7.29
CA PHE A 18 19.15 -1.90 7.66
C PHE A 18 19.54 -1.73 9.13
N GLY A 19 18.92 -0.82 9.88
CA GLY A 19 19.27 -0.57 11.27
C GLY A 19 20.58 0.23 11.41
N GLU A 20 20.97 0.46 12.65
CA GLU A 20 22.12 1.28 13.02
C GLU A 20 22.97 0.57 14.07
N GLU A 21 24.29 0.71 13.93
CA GLU A 21 25.28 0.21 14.87
C GLU A 21 26.05 1.39 15.50
N GLY A 22 26.22 1.34 16.82
CA GLY A 22 26.99 2.33 17.56
C GLY A 22 28.49 2.13 17.41
N SER A 23 29.27 3.10 17.86
CA SER A 23 30.74 3.03 17.86
C SER A 23 31.29 1.91 18.75
N ASP A 24 30.49 1.40 19.68
CA ASP A 24 30.78 0.24 20.54
C ASP A 24 30.49 -1.12 19.84
N GLY A 25 30.06 -1.09 18.58
CA GLY A 25 29.69 -2.28 17.79
C GLY A 25 28.36 -2.90 18.20
N ARG A 26 27.58 -2.26 19.08
CA ARG A 26 26.26 -2.75 19.48
C ARG A 26 25.15 -2.12 18.63
N PRO A 27 24.05 -2.85 18.39
CA PRO A 27 22.93 -2.30 17.64
C PRO A 27 22.25 -1.18 18.44
N ILE A 28 22.17 0.01 17.83
CA ILE A 28 21.32 1.11 18.30
C ILE A 28 19.88 0.86 17.85
N LYS A 29 19.73 0.34 16.63
CA LYS A 29 18.44 0.06 16.00
C LYS A 29 18.49 -1.19 15.14
N ILE A 30 17.46 -2.02 15.27
CA ILE A 30 17.28 -3.21 14.43
C ILE A 30 16.44 -2.82 13.21
N GLY A 31 17.00 -3.00 12.02
CA GLY A 31 16.36 -2.70 10.75
C GLY A 31 15.25 -3.69 10.38
N VAL A 32 14.42 -3.31 9.40
CA VAL A 32 13.32 -4.19 8.98
C VAL A 32 13.77 -5.47 8.29
N PHE A 33 14.90 -5.50 7.59
CA PHE A 33 15.39 -6.75 6.99
C PHE A 33 15.73 -7.79 8.06
N GLU A 34 16.40 -7.37 9.14
CA GLU A 34 16.72 -8.24 10.27
C GLU A 34 15.46 -8.69 11.00
N ARG A 35 14.51 -7.79 11.26
CA ARG A 35 13.22 -8.12 11.88
C ARG A 35 12.36 -9.06 11.02
N ALA A 36 12.54 -9.04 9.69
CA ALA A 36 11.81 -9.89 8.76
C ALA A 36 12.46 -11.26 8.53
N HIS A 37 13.61 -11.54 9.15
CA HIS A 37 14.35 -12.78 8.95
C HIS A 37 13.46 -14.01 9.21
N ASN A 38 13.52 -15.00 8.30
CA ASN A 38 12.67 -16.18 8.22
C ASN A 38 11.17 -15.87 8.00
N GLY A 39 10.88 -14.70 7.44
CA GLY A 39 9.53 -14.22 7.19
C GLY A 39 9.35 -13.58 5.82
N THR A 40 8.32 -12.73 5.71
CA THR A 40 8.01 -11.98 4.50
C THR A 40 8.03 -10.48 4.77
N LEU A 41 8.69 -9.73 3.90
CA LEU A 41 8.76 -8.28 3.91
C LEU A 41 8.03 -7.70 2.69
N LEU A 42 7.00 -6.90 2.94
CA LEU A 42 6.38 -6.05 1.92
C LEU A 42 7.07 -4.69 1.91
N LEU A 43 7.74 -4.38 0.79
CA LEU A 43 8.29 -3.07 0.47
C LEU A 43 7.25 -2.31 -0.37
N ASP A 44 6.48 -1.46 0.29
CA ASP A 44 5.46 -0.66 -0.38
C ASP A 44 6.05 0.63 -0.95
N GLU A 45 5.61 0.99 -2.16
CA GLU A 45 6.07 2.15 -2.93
C GLU A 45 7.58 2.21 -3.20
N VAL A 46 8.18 1.13 -3.72
CA VAL A 46 9.64 1.07 -3.97
C VAL A 46 10.19 2.17 -4.88
N ALA A 47 9.35 2.79 -5.71
CA ALA A 47 9.73 3.92 -6.57
C ALA A 47 10.11 5.19 -5.79
N GLU A 48 9.66 5.33 -4.55
CA GLU A 48 9.96 6.48 -3.68
C GLU A 48 11.31 6.34 -2.97
N MET A 49 11.97 5.19 -3.08
CA MET A 49 13.24 4.95 -2.41
C MET A 49 14.39 5.73 -3.07
N PRO A 50 15.29 6.36 -2.29
CA PRO A 50 16.50 6.98 -2.82
C PRO A 50 17.37 5.99 -3.60
N ARG A 51 18.06 6.47 -4.65
CA ARG A 51 18.94 5.65 -5.51
C ARG A 51 20.05 4.92 -4.75
N GLU A 52 20.58 5.54 -3.70
CA GLU A 52 21.59 4.91 -2.84
C GLU A 52 21.01 3.72 -2.09
N THR A 53 19.82 3.89 -1.49
CA THR A 53 19.08 2.82 -0.83
C THR A 53 18.74 1.67 -1.79
N GLN A 54 18.31 1.97 -3.01
CA GLN A 54 18.02 0.96 -4.04
C GLN A 54 19.22 0.04 -4.29
N SER A 55 20.44 0.60 -4.30
CA SER A 55 21.68 -0.17 -4.50
C SER A 55 21.93 -1.15 -3.36
N LYS A 56 21.64 -0.74 -2.11
CA LYS A 56 21.77 -1.61 -0.94
C LYS A 56 20.70 -2.70 -0.90
N ILE A 57 19.46 -2.38 -1.26
CA ILE A 57 18.39 -3.38 -1.36
C ILE A 57 18.75 -4.46 -2.39
N LEU A 58 19.20 -4.06 -3.58
CA LEU A 58 19.65 -5.01 -4.60
C LEU A 58 20.71 -5.96 -4.03
N ARG A 59 21.69 -5.41 -3.28
CA ARG A 59 22.72 -6.19 -2.63
C ARG A 59 22.14 -7.21 -1.65
N VAL A 60 21.20 -6.83 -0.79
CA VAL A 60 20.56 -7.76 0.15
C VAL A 60 19.78 -8.86 -0.59
N LEU A 61 19.07 -8.49 -1.66
CA LEU A 61 18.33 -9.45 -2.47
C LEU A 61 19.25 -10.48 -3.12
N VAL A 62 20.47 -10.09 -3.52
CA VAL A 62 21.43 -10.95 -4.19
C VAL A 62 22.29 -11.76 -3.20
N GLU A 63 22.86 -11.10 -2.19
CA GLU A 63 23.82 -11.67 -1.25
C GLU A 63 23.18 -12.29 -0.01
N GLN A 64 21.87 -12.09 0.20
CA GLN A 64 21.15 -12.52 1.42
C GLN A 64 21.83 -12.04 2.71
N SER A 65 22.55 -10.92 2.61
CA SER A 65 23.23 -10.32 3.73
C SER A 65 23.38 -8.81 3.55
N PHE A 66 23.54 -8.09 4.65
CA PHE A 66 23.75 -6.65 4.64
C PHE A 66 24.54 -6.19 5.86
N ARG A 67 24.82 -4.89 5.97
CA ARG A 67 25.44 -4.28 7.15
C ARG A 67 24.55 -3.18 7.69
N ARG A 68 24.50 -3.05 9.02
CA ARG A 68 23.87 -1.88 9.67
C ARG A 68 24.59 -0.60 9.23
N VAL A 69 23.87 0.52 9.25
CA VAL A 69 24.48 1.83 9.06
C VAL A 69 25.52 2.05 10.16
N GLY A 70 26.74 2.42 9.78
CA GLY A 70 27.88 2.55 10.70
C GLY A 70 28.55 1.24 11.09
N GLY A 71 27.95 0.08 10.78
CA GLY A 71 28.47 -1.23 11.16
C GLY A 71 29.37 -1.88 10.11
N ALA A 72 30.28 -2.73 10.57
CA ALA A 72 31.19 -3.48 9.70
C ALA A 72 30.79 -4.96 9.54
N LEU A 73 30.05 -5.50 10.51
CA LEU A 73 29.70 -6.92 10.54
C LEU A 73 28.57 -7.22 9.56
N PRO A 74 28.72 -8.23 8.68
CA PRO A 74 27.63 -8.69 7.85
C PRO A 74 26.58 -9.40 8.71
N ILE A 75 25.32 -9.19 8.35
CA ILE A 75 24.14 -9.82 8.95
C ILE A 75 23.48 -10.63 7.83
N GLU A 76 23.41 -11.94 8.01
CA GLU A 76 22.71 -12.83 7.08
C GLU A 76 21.20 -12.81 7.33
N VAL A 77 20.44 -12.81 6.25
CA VAL A 77 18.98 -12.81 6.29
C VAL A 77 18.39 -13.66 5.17
N ASP A 78 17.52 -14.58 5.56
CA ASP A 78 16.53 -15.21 4.68
C ASP A 78 15.20 -14.46 4.79
N VAL A 79 14.76 -13.79 3.73
CA VAL A 79 13.52 -12.99 3.70
C VAL A 79 12.86 -13.15 2.34
N ARG A 80 11.57 -13.49 2.34
CA ARG A 80 10.74 -13.38 1.15
C ARG A 80 10.33 -11.92 0.94
N VAL A 81 10.67 -11.33 -0.19
CA VAL A 81 10.29 -9.94 -0.51
C VAL A 81 9.10 -9.89 -1.44
N ILE A 82 8.13 -9.05 -1.10
CA ILE A 82 7.04 -8.61 -1.96
C ILE A 82 7.22 -7.09 -2.12
N SER A 83 7.03 -6.55 -3.31
CA SER A 83 7.14 -5.11 -3.57
C SER A 83 5.93 -4.58 -4.33
N SER A 84 5.57 -3.34 -4.07
CA SER A 84 4.54 -2.60 -4.81
C SER A 84 5.06 -1.23 -5.25
N SER A 85 4.43 -0.67 -6.28
CA SER A 85 4.58 0.73 -6.66
C SER A 85 3.34 1.22 -7.41
N ALA A 86 2.91 2.44 -7.10
CA ALA A 86 1.91 3.17 -7.87
C ALA A 86 2.49 3.90 -9.09
N ARG A 87 3.83 4.05 -9.17
CA ARG A 87 4.52 4.69 -10.31
C ARG A 87 4.90 3.66 -11.36
N ASP A 88 4.97 4.11 -12.61
CA ASP A 88 5.59 3.33 -13.68
C ASP A 88 7.12 3.26 -13.47
N LEU A 89 7.60 2.09 -13.03
CA LEU A 89 9.01 1.86 -12.80
C LEU A 89 9.85 1.94 -14.07
N ARG A 90 9.30 1.64 -15.26
CA ARG A 90 10.04 1.78 -16.52
C ARG A 90 10.27 3.25 -16.86
N LEU A 91 9.26 4.09 -16.65
CA LEU A 91 9.40 5.53 -16.78
C LEU A 91 10.42 6.07 -15.76
N ALA A 92 10.38 5.60 -14.51
CA ALA A 92 11.33 5.98 -13.48
C ALA A 92 12.78 5.57 -13.82
N ILE A 93 12.98 4.42 -14.48
CA ILE A 93 14.30 4.00 -15.00
C ILE A 93 14.78 4.96 -16.08
N ASN A 94 13.93 5.28 -17.06
CA ASN A 94 14.27 6.20 -18.15
C ASN A 94 14.66 7.60 -17.64
N ASN A 95 14.06 8.03 -16.53
CA ASN A 95 14.37 9.30 -15.87
C ASN A 95 15.57 9.22 -14.90
N GLY A 96 16.23 8.06 -14.79
CA GLY A 96 17.37 7.85 -13.90
C GLY A 96 17.01 7.82 -12.40
N GLN A 97 15.73 7.72 -12.06
CA GLN A 97 15.21 7.72 -10.69
C GLN A 97 15.15 6.32 -10.08
N PHE A 98 15.06 5.29 -10.91
CA PHE A 98 15.06 3.90 -10.48
C PHE A 98 16.17 3.09 -11.16
N ARG A 99 16.77 2.13 -10.46
CA ARG A 99 17.80 1.27 -11.03
C ARG A 99 17.18 0.11 -11.81
N GLU A 100 17.67 -0.09 -13.03
CA GLU A 100 17.20 -1.16 -13.92
C GLU A 100 17.52 -2.56 -13.37
N ASP A 101 18.69 -2.75 -12.76
CA ASP A 101 19.09 -4.02 -12.14
C ASP A 101 18.17 -4.42 -10.96
N LEU A 102 17.81 -3.45 -10.11
CA LEU A 102 16.82 -3.67 -9.05
C LEU A 102 15.45 -3.99 -9.63
N TYR A 103 15.01 -3.30 -10.69
CA TYR A 103 13.74 -3.60 -11.35
C TYR A 103 13.68 -5.05 -11.82
N HIS A 104 14.72 -5.55 -12.49
CA HIS A 104 14.76 -6.94 -12.93
C HIS A 104 14.72 -7.95 -11.77
N ARG A 105 15.31 -7.61 -10.63
CA ARG A 105 15.29 -8.48 -9.44
C ARG A 105 13.92 -8.51 -8.75
N LEU A 106 13.19 -7.40 -8.75
CA LEU A 106 11.85 -7.30 -8.17
C LEU A 106 10.76 -7.81 -9.12
N ASN A 107 10.91 -7.59 -10.43
CA ASN A 107 9.89 -7.86 -11.44
C ASN A 107 9.96 -9.29 -12.01
N VAL A 108 10.21 -10.28 -11.16
CA VAL A 108 10.25 -11.71 -11.56
C VAL A 108 8.84 -12.26 -11.76
N VAL A 109 7.91 -11.90 -10.86
CA VAL A 109 6.49 -12.28 -10.94
C VAL A 109 5.64 -11.01 -10.81
N PRO A 110 5.39 -10.28 -11.91
CA PRO A 110 4.57 -9.08 -11.88
C PRO A 110 3.09 -9.44 -11.65
N LEU A 111 2.44 -8.70 -10.75
CA LEU A 111 1.01 -8.81 -10.48
C LEU A 111 0.35 -7.43 -10.70
N PRO A 112 -0.21 -7.17 -11.90
CA PRO A 112 -0.93 -5.93 -12.14
C PRO A 112 -2.21 -5.89 -11.32
N VAL A 113 -2.44 -4.77 -10.61
CA VAL A 113 -3.70 -4.51 -9.89
C VAL A 113 -4.49 -3.49 -10.70
N PRO A 114 -5.46 -3.91 -11.53
CA PRO A 114 -6.23 -2.98 -12.34
C PRO A 114 -7.08 -2.05 -11.47
N PRO A 115 -7.32 -0.81 -11.92
CA PRO A 115 -8.13 0.16 -11.19
C PRO A 115 -9.57 -0.33 -11.04
N LEU A 116 -10.28 0.18 -10.04
CA LEU A 116 -11.65 -0.20 -9.71
C LEU A 116 -12.62 0.01 -10.89
N SER A 117 -12.36 1.00 -11.73
CA SER A 117 -13.11 1.29 -12.96
C SER A 117 -13.07 0.19 -14.02
N GLU A 118 -12.06 -0.69 -13.99
CA GLU A 118 -11.94 -1.87 -14.86
C GLU A 118 -12.52 -3.14 -14.23
N ARG A 119 -12.85 -3.10 -12.93
CA ARG A 119 -13.40 -4.22 -12.13
C ARG A 119 -14.72 -3.81 -11.45
N ARG A 120 -15.62 -3.21 -12.22
CA ARG A 120 -16.89 -2.64 -11.73
C ARG A 120 -17.79 -3.68 -11.07
N ASP A 121 -17.64 -4.95 -11.44
CA ASP A 121 -18.40 -6.07 -10.85
C ASP A 121 -17.98 -6.37 -9.39
N ASP A 122 -16.80 -5.89 -8.94
CA ASP A 122 -16.36 -5.98 -7.54
C ASP A 122 -17.06 -4.93 -6.65
N VAL A 123 -17.59 -3.84 -7.22
CA VAL A 123 -18.13 -2.69 -6.47
C VAL A 123 -19.27 -3.08 -5.52
N PRO A 124 -20.26 -3.91 -5.91
CA PRO A 124 -21.33 -4.31 -4.99
C PRO A 124 -20.82 -5.05 -3.75
N ALA A 125 -19.96 -6.05 -3.94
CA ALA A 125 -19.39 -6.83 -2.84
C ALA A 125 -18.51 -5.96 -1.92
N LEU A 126 -17.72 -5.04 -2.49
CA LEU A 126 -16.92 -4.09 -1.73
C LEU A 126 -17.79 -3.12 -0.93
N THR A 127 -18.87 -2.62 -1.53
CA THR A 127 -19.82 -1.70 -0.87
C THR A 127 -20.45 -2.38 0.34
N GLU A 128 -21.00 -3.59 0.16
CA GLU A 128 -21.60 -4.36 1.24
C GLU A 128 -20.60 -4.63 2.38
N TYR A 129 -19.38 -5.04 2.02
CA TYR A 129 -18.32 -5.28 2.98
C TYR A 129 -17.97 -4.01 3.78
N PHE A 130 -17.79 -2.87 3.10
CA PHE A 130 -17.50 -1.61 3.78
C PHE A 130 -18.65 -1.15 4.66
N SER A 131 -19.89 -1.24 4.18
CA SER A 131 -21.05 -0.85 4.96
C SER A 131 -21.12 -1.60 6.27
N LYS A 132 -21.02 -2.94 6.21
CA LYS A 132 -21.01 -3.78 7.40
C LYS A 132 -19.88 -3.41 8.36
N ARG A 133 -18.65 -3.30 7.85
CA ARG A 133 -17.47 -3.02 8.68
C ARG A 133 -17.51 -1.64 9.33
N ILE A 134 -17.97 -0.63 8.60
CA ILE A 134 -18.11 0.75 9.10
C ILE A 134 -19.19 0.80 10.17
N SER A 135 -20.33 0.14 9.95
CA SER A 135 -21.39 0.04 10.95
C SER A 135 -20.93 -0.58 12.26
N GLU A 136 -20.18 -1.69 12.18
CA GLU A 136 -19.59 -2.34 13.35
C GLU A 136 -18.57 -1.45 14.08
N THR A 137 -17.75 -0.70 13.33
CA THR A 137 -16.65 0.10 13.92
C THR A 137 -17.13 1.45 14.49
N ASN A 138 -18.05 2.12 13.79
CA ASN A 138 -18.49 3.48 14.13
C ASN A 138 -19.82 3.50 14.92
N GLY A 139 -20.42 2.33 15.18
CA GLY A 139 -21.70 2.23 15.88
C GLY A 139 -22.89 2.81 15.11
N VAL A 140 -22.77 2.94 13.79
CA VAL A 140 -23.85 3.41 12.91
C VAL A 140 -24.65 2.22 12.37
N PRO A 141 -25.96 2.34 12.14
CA PRO A 141 -26.76 1.24 11.59
C PRO A 141 -26.22 0.78 10.23
N ASN A 142 -26.19 -0.54 10.01
CA ASN A 142 -25.92 -1.09 8.68
C ASN A 142 -27.12 -0.80 7.77
N ARG A 143 -26.85 -0.30 6.56
CA ARG A 143 -27.87 0.11 5.60
C ARG A 143 -27.61 -0.55 4.26
N VAL A 144 -28.70 -0.88 3.57
CA VAL A 144 -28.67 -1.43 2.22
C VAL A 144 -28.72 -0.29 1.22
N PHE A 145 -28.01 -0.43 0.10
CA PHE A 145 -28.08 0.51 -1.03
C PHE A 145 -29.17 0.04 -1.98
N SER A 146 -29.97 0.99 -2.51
CA SER A 146 -30.94 0.69 -3.57
C SER A 146 -30.23 0.21 -4.84
N ASP A 147 -30.93 -0.54 -5.70
CA ASP A 147 -30.39 -1.02 -6.97
C ASP A 147 -29.91 0.14 -7.86
N GLU A 148 -30.63 1.26 -7.85
CA GLU A 148 -30.28 2.49 -8.57
C GLU A 148 -28.99 3.13 -8.03
N ALA A 149 -28.83 3.18 -6.70
CA ALA A 149 -27.60 3.64 -6.07
C ALA A 149 -26.43 2.71 -6.40
N MET A 150 -26.64 1.39 -6.39
CA MET A 150 -25.61 0.42 -6.74
C MET A 150 -25.17 0.55 -8.20
N ALA A 151 -26.13 0.72 -9.12
CA ALA A 151 -25.84 0.96 -10.53
C ALA A 151 -25.01 2.25 -10.72
N ALA A 152 -25.33 3.32 -9.99
CA ALA A 152 -24.55 4.55 -10.01
C ALA A 152 -23.12 4.35 -9.47
N LEU A 153 -22.95 3.59 -8.38
CA LEU A 153 -21.63 3.23 -7.84
C LEU A 153 -20.83 2.40 -8.85
N GLN A 154 -21.45 1.45 -9.55
CA GLN A 154 -20.77 0.66 -10.59
C GLN A 154 -20.38 1.48 -11.82
N ALA A 155 -21.16 2.51 -12.17
CA ALA A 155 -20.90 3.36 -13.33
C ALA A 155 -19.79 4.41 -13.10
N ALA A 156 -19.48 4.74 -11.85
CA ALA A 156 -18.49 5.75 -11.49
C ALA A 156 -17.05 5.37 -11.88
N SER A 157 -16.21 6.40 -12.07
CA SER A 157 -14.82 6.28 -12.54
C SER A 157 -13.82 5.89 -11.46
N TRP A 158 -14.13 6.13 -10.18
CA TRP A 158 -13.32 5.75 -9.02
C TRP A 158 -11.81 6.04 -9.19
N HIS A 159 -11.44 7.30 -9.46
CA HIS A 159 -10.04 7.71 -9.59
C HIS A 159 -9.21 7.36 -8.33
N GLY A 160 -9.82 7.49 -7.15
CA GLY A 160 -9.23 7.08 -5.87
C GLY A 160 -9.46 5.61 -5.51
N ASN A 161 -9.97 4.81 -6.46
CA ASN A 161 -10.17 3.36 -6.36
C ASN A 161 -10.97 2.97 -5.11
N VAL A 162 -10.62 1.83 -4.52
CA VAL A 162 -11.25 1.25 -3.33
C VAL A 162 -11.24 2.23 -2.14
N ARG A 163 -10.25 3.13 -2.05
CA ARG A 163 -10.18 4.13 -0.96
C ARG A 163 -11.28 5.17 -1.10
N GLU A 164 -11.52 5.67 -2.30
CA GLU A 164 -12.60 6.61 -2.59
C GLU A 164 -13.97 5.97 -2.36
N LEU A 165 -14.18 4.74 -2.85
CA LEU A 165 -15.41 3.98 -2.60
C LEU A 165 -15.69 3.84 -1.09
N ARG A 166 -14.69 3.41 -0.32
CA ARG A 166 -14.82 3.27 1.14
C ARG A 166 -15.19 4.59 1.80
N ASN A 167 -14.51 5.69 1.46
CA ASN A 167 -14.77 7.00 2.04
C ASN A 167 -16.18 7.50 1.71
N LEU A 168 -16.65 7.25 0.49
CA LEU A 168 -18.01 7.57 0.09
C LEU A 168 -19.02 6.76 0.91
N VAL A 169 -18.85 5.44 1.02
CA VAL A 169 -19.74 4.58 1.83
C VAL A 169 -19.77 5.03 3.28
N GLU A 170 -18.61 5.37 3.85
CA GLU A 170 -18.49 5.90 5.22
C GLU A 170 -19.26 7.21 5.39
N ARG A 171 -19.03 8.17 4.51
CA ARG A 171 -19.71 9.47 4.50
C ARG A 171 -21.23 9.30 4.41
N VAL A 172 -21.69 8.44 3.51
CA VAL A 172 -23.12 8.17 3.33
C VAL A 172 -23.74 7.57 4.58
N LEU A 173 -23.10 6.58 5.21
CA LEU A 173 -23.63 5.96 6.43
C LEU A 173 -23.70 6.94 7.62
N ILE A 174 -22.72 7.84 7.74
CA ILE A 174 -22.71 8.85 8.81
C ILE A 174 -23.77 9.94 8.58
N LEU A 175 -23.95 10.38 7.33
CA LEU A 175 -24.84 11.50 6.98
C LEU A 175 -26.29 11.06 6.68
N ALA A 176 -26.56 9.76 6.60
CA ALA A 176 -27.88 9.26 6.23
C ALA A 176 -28.94 9.66 7.27
N ALA A 177 -29.72 10.67 6.92
CA ALA A 177 -30.82 11.19 7.74
C ALA A 177 -32.12 10.39 7.61
N THR A 178 -32.19 9.44 6.66
CA THR A 178 -33.37 8.60 6.44
C THR A 178 -33.49 7.51 7.52
N PRO A 179 -34.70 6.97 7.75
CA PRO A 179 -34.88 5.79 8.59
C PRO A 179 -34.01 4.63 8.11
N VAL A 180 -33.49 3.82 9.05
CA VAL A 180 -32.65 2.64 8.75
C VAL A 180 -33.37 1.61 7.86
N THR A 181 -34.71 1.64 7.87
CA THR A 181 -35.57 0.75 7.08
C THR A 181 -35.61 1.09 5.59
N GLU A 182 -35.14 2.28 5.19
CA GLU A 182 -35.14 2.71 3.79
C GLU A 182 -33.76 2.51 3.15
N PRO A 183 -33.70 1.92 1.94
CA PRO A 183 -32.44 1.81 1.21
C PRO A 183 -31.84 3.19 0.90
N ILE A 184 -30.51 3.26 0.88
CA ILE A 184 -29.78 4.45 0.45
C ILE A 184 -30.08 4.68 -1.03
N SER A 185 -30.65 5.84 -1.36
CA SER A 185 -30.96 6.26 -2.72
C SER A 185 -29.75 6.87 -3.42
N VAL A 186 -29.81 6.98 -4.75
CA VAL A 186 -28.77 7.61 -5.55
C VAL A 186 -28.52 9.07 -5.14
N ALA A 187 -29.56 9.78 -4.68
CA ALA A 187 -29.45 11.18 -4.26
C ALA A 187 -28.55 11.36 -3.02
N ALA A 188 -28.43 10.34 -2.18
CA ALA A 188 -27.59 10.38 -0.99
C ALA A 188 -26.09 10.21 -1.29
N LEU A 189 -25.71 9.76 -2.51
CA LEU A 189 -24.33 9.43 -2.83
C LEU A 189 -23.44 10.67 -3.01
N SER A 190 -24.03 11.86 -3.27
CA SER A 190 -23.31 13.12 -3.57
C SER A 190 -22.03 12.87 -4.36
N LEU A 191 -22.20 12.23 -5.52
CA LEU A 191 -21.15 11.98 -6.50
C LEU A 191 -20.89 13.31 -7.22
N ASP A 192 -20.08 14.18 -6.61
CA ASP A 192 -19.66 15.42 -7.27
C ASP A 192 -18.70 15.09 -8.42
N GLY A 193 -19.08 15.45 -9.65
CA GLY A 193 -18.18 15.56 -10.81
C GLY A 193 -17.95 14.27 -11.61
N ALA A 194 -18.81 14.05 -12.60
CA ALA A 194 -18.44 13.34 -13.83
C ALA A 194 -17.62 14.26 -14.75
#